data_AF-A0A835HJ96-F1
#
_entry.id   AF-A0A835HJ96-F1
#
_cell.length_a   1.000
_cell.length_b   1.000
_cell.length_c   1.000
_cell.angle_alpha   90.00
_cell.angle_beta   90.00
_cell.angle_gamma   90.00
#
_symmetry.space_group_name_H-M   'P 1'
#
loop_
_entity.id
_entity.type
_entity.pdbx_description
1 polymer ?
#
loop_
_entity_poly.entity_id
_entity_poly.type
_entity_poly.pdbx_seq_one_letter_code
_entity_poly.pdbx_strand_id
1 'polypeptide(L)'
;TIVKFEVTELPVHYSSKFIARKQCVVAGSDDMFIRVYNYNTMDKVVFEAHTDYIRCIAVHPTLPYVLSARLMTRLLGSGIGIKV
;
A
#
# COMPACT_ATOMS: atom_id res chain seq x y z
N THR A 1 7.24 19.67 -12.58
CA THR A 1 6.77 19.95 -11.21
C THR A 1 6.89 18.71 -10.37
N ILE A 2 7.54 18.78 -9.22
CA ILE A 2 7.67 17.64 -8.30
C ILE A 2 6.50 17.69 -7.32
N VAL A 3 5.76 16.58 -7.18
CA VAL A 3 4.68 16.44 -6.19
C VAL A 3 5.18 15.54 -5.07
N LYS A 4 5.16 16.04 -3.82
CA LYS A 4 5.58 15.30 -2.63
C LYS A 4 4.35 14.84 -1.86
N PHE A 5 4.33 13.56 -1.48
CA PHE A 5 3.31 12.99 -0.60
C PHE A 5 3.96 12.59 0.72
N GLU A 6 3.46 13.13 1.82
CA GLU A 6 3.87 12.72 3.16
C GLU A 6 2.94 11.60 3.63
N VAL A 7 3.53 10.40 3.81
CA VAL A 7 2.80 9.18 4.13
C VAL A 7 2.78 8.98 5.63
N THR A 8 3.97 8.90 6.25
CA THR A 8 4.19 8.74 7.69
C THR A 8 5.54 9.34 8.09
N GLU A 9 5.69 9.65 9.38
CA GLU A 9 6.99 9.99 9.99
C GLU A 9 7.87 8.75 10.23
N LEU A 10 7.24 7.58 10.28
CA LEU A 10 7.93 6.30 10.27
C LEU A 10 8.46 5.99 8.86
N PRO A 11 9.56 5.25 8.74
CA PRO A 11 10.13 4.93 7.45
C PRO A 11 9.14 4.08 6.62
N VAL A 12 8.99 4.45 5.35
CA VAL A 12 8.17 3.73 4.38
C VAL A 12 9.04 2.62 3.79
N HIS A 13 9.04 1.45 4.42
CA HIS A 13 9.85 0.34 3.94
C HIS A 13 9.19 -0.35 2.72
N TYR A 14 9.91 -0.34 1.60
CA TYR A 14 9.81 -1.27 0.45
C TYR A 14 8.51 -1.39 -0.35
N SER A 15 7.45 -0.63 -0.06
CA SER A 15 6.16 -0.96 -0.67
C SER A 15 5.31 0.21 -1.13
N SER A 16 5.77 0.91 -2.18
CA SER A 16 4.90 1.72 -3.03
C SER A 16 4.72 1.11 -4.42
N LYS A 17 3.51 1.24 -4.99
CA LYS A 17 3.15 0.76 -6.33
C LYS A 17 2.22 1.74 -7.03
N PHE A 18 2.44 1.97 -8.31
CA PHE A 18 1.55 2.75 -9.16
C PHE A 18 0.40 1.88 -9.69
N ILE A 19 -0.80 2.45 -9.70
CA ILE A 19 -1.99 1.93 -10.38
C ILE A 19 -2.38 2.96 -11.45
N ALA A 20 -1.65 2.95 -12.57
CA ALA A 20 -1.81 3.94 -13.64
C ALA A 20 -3.24 4.03 -14.17
N ARG A 21 -3.92 2.88 -14.31
CA ARG A 21 -5.32 2.78 -14.79
C ARG A 21 -6.34 3.50 -13.88
N LYS A 22 -6.03 3.63 -12.59
CA LYS A 22 -6.88 4.34 -11.61
C LYS A 22 -6.32 5.69 -11.21
N GLN A 23 -5.15 6.06 -11.76
CA GLN A 23 -4.42 7.26 -11.40
C GLN A 23 -4.12 7.34 -9.90
N CYS A 24 -3.78 6.19 -9.33
CA CYS A 24 -3.47 6.05 -7.91
C CYS A 24 -2.04 5.58 -7.66
N VAL A 25 -1.51 5.95 -6.50
CA VAL A 25 -0.33 5.37 -5.87
C VAL A 25 -0.77 4.67 -4.60
N VAL A 26 -0.34 3.42 -4.42
CA VAL A 26 -0.52 2.70 -3.16
C VAL A 26 0.80 2.70 -2.42
N ALA A 27 0.78 2.98 -1.13
CA ALA A 27 1.93 2.92 -0.24
C ALA A 27 1.56 2.18 1.04
N GLY A 28 2.36 1.18 1.41
CA GLY A 28 2.33 0.57 2.74
C GLY A 28 3.39 1.23 3.62
N SER A 29 3.09 1.45 4.89
CA SER A 29 4.04 1.96 5.88
C SER A 29 4.20 0.98 7.05
N ASP A 30 5.25 1.19 7.83
CA ASP A 30 5.58 0.42 9.03
C ASP A 30 4.58 0.67 10.18
N ASP A 31 3.69 1.64 10.03
CA ASP A 31 2.52 1.81 10.90
C ASP A 31 1.42 0.77 10.65
N MET A 32 1.65 -0.18 9.75
CA MET A 32 0.75 -1.30 9.41
C MET A 32 -0.49 -0.88 8.60
N PHE A 33 -0.51 0.37 8.11
CA PHE A 33 -1.56 0.89 7.23
C PHE A 33 -1.15 0.88 5.76
N ILE A 34 -2.15 0.68 4.89
CA ILE A 34 -2.04 0.90 3.45
C ILE A 34 -2.77 2.18 3.10
N ARG A 35 -2.09 3.05 2.35
CA ARG A 35 -2.63 4.33 1.88
C ARG A 35 -2.68 4.34 0.37
N VAL A 36 -3.81 4.79 -0.16
CA VAL A 36 -4.06 4.93 -1.59
C VAL A 36 -4.25 6.39 -1.88
N TYR A 37 -3.37 6.97 -2.68
CA TYR A 37 -3.39 8.37 -3.09
C TYR A 37 -3.81 8.47 -4.55
N ASN A 38 -4.86 9.22 -4.85
CA ASN A 38 -5.18 9.62 -6.21
C ASN A 38 -4.33 10.86 -6.55
N TYR A 39 -3.42 10.76 -7.52
CA TYR A 39 -2.51 11.87 -7.83
C TYR A 39 -3.14 12.96 -8.73
N ASN A 40 -4.37 12.76 -9.21
CA ASN A 40 -5.11 13.79 -9.94
C ASN A 40 -6.01 14.61 -9.01
N THR A 41 -6.75 13.96 -8.12
CA THR A 41 -7.66 14.64 -7.18
C THR A 41 -6.97 15.01 -5.86
N MET A 42 -5.80 14.44 -5.60
CA MET A 42 -5.08 14.51 -4.31
C MET A 42 -5.85 13.84 -3.15
N ASP A 43 -6.88 13.05 -3.44
CA ASP A 43 -7.61 12.28 -2.44
C ASP A 43 -6.75 11.16 -1.86
N LYS A 44 -6.94 10.87 -0.57
CA LYS A 44 -6.29 9.76 0.11
C LYS A 44 -7.31 8.86 0.80
N VAL A 45 -7.11 7.55 0.69
CA VAL A 45 -7.86 6.53 1.43
C VAL A 45 -6.88 5.71 2.26
N VAL A 46 -7.25 5.41 3.50
CA VAL A 46 -6.38 4.70 4.46
C VAL A 46 -7.08 3.40 4.87
N PHE A 47 -6.32 2.31 4.87
CA PHE A 47 -6.79 0.98 5.25
C PHE A 47 -5.89 0.42 6.33
N GLU A 48 -6.49 -0.02 7.44
CA GLU A 48 -5.80 -0.85 8.43
C GLU A 48 -5.62 -2.25 7.82
N ALA A 49 -4.40 -2.56 7.39
CA ALA A 49 -4.16 -3.72 6.55
C ALA A 49 -3.62 -4.90 7.36
N HIS A 50 -2.69 -4.68 8.28
CA HIS A 50 -2.02 -5.74 9.03
C HIS A 50 -1.84 -5.34 10.49
N THR A 51 -1.53 -6.31 11.35
CA THR A 51 -1.11 -6.08 12.75
C THR A 51 0.40 -6.20 12.94
N ASP A 52 1.15 -6.20 11.84
CA ASP A 52 2.61 -6.25 11.80
C ASP A 52 3.10 -5.55 10.52
N TYR A 53 4.41 -5.35 10.39
CA TYR A 53 5.01 -4.60 9.28
C TYR A 53 4.65 -5.17 7.91
N ILE A 54 4.25 -4.28 7.00
CA ILE A 54 3.93 -4.61 5.61
C ILE A 54 5.25 -4.78 4.86
N ARG A 55 5.47 -5.97 4.28
CA ARG A 55 6.73 -6.31 3.61
C ARG A 55 6.60 -6.33 2.09
N CYS A 56 5.40 -6.55 1.58
CA CYS A 56 5.14 -6.52 0.14
C CYS A 56 3.72 -6.07 -0.19
N ILE A 57 3.60 -5.38 -1.32
CA ILE A 57 2.34 -5.05 -1.99
C ILE A 57 2.44 -5.46 -3.46
N ALA A 58 1.44 -6.19 -3.93
CA ALA A 58 1.26 -6.55 -5.33
C ALA A 58 -0.07 -5.95 -5.84
N VAL A 59 -0.04 -5.33 -7.01
CA VAL A 59 -1.23 -4.79 -7.65
C VAL A 59 -1.64 -5.75 -8.75
N HIS A 60 -2.92 -6.13 -8.77
CA HIS A 60 -3.45 -6.94 -9.86
C HIS A 60 -3.40 -6.13 -11.18
N PRO A 61 -2.95 -6.70 -12.31
CA PRO A 61 -2.71 -5.95 -13.54
C PRO A 61 -3.99 -5.33 -14.15
N THR A 62 -5.11 -6.05 -14.11
CA THR A 62 -6.38 -5.62 -14.73
C THR A 62 -7.43 -5.25 -13.69
N LEU A 63 -7.75 -6.16 -12.77
CA LEU A 63 -8.76 -5.98 -11.73
C LEU A 63 -8.37 -4.96 -10.64
N PRO A 64 -9.34 -4.31 -9.99
CA PRO A 64 -9.14 -3.33 -8.91
C PRO A 64 -8.75 -4.00 -7.57
N TYR A 65 -7.71 -4.84 -7.56
CA TYR A 65 -7.25 -5.55 -6.38
C TYR A 65 -5.79 -5.27 -6.07
N VAL A 66 -5.52 -5.18 -4.78
CA VAL A 66 -4.19 -5.04 -4.21
C VAL A 66 -4.03 -6.12 -3.15
N LEU A 67 -2.96 -6.88 -3.25
CA LEU A 67 -2.55 -7.86 -2.26
C LEU A 67 -1.43 -7.27 -1.42
N SER A 68 -1.47 -7.53 -0.13
CA SER A 68 -0.43 -7.13 0.81
C SER A 68 -0.09 -8.31 1.72
N ALA A 69 1.17 -8.43 2.14
CA ALA A 69 1.57 -9.46 3.09
C ALA A 69 2.59 -8.94 4.11
N ARG A 70 2.53 -9.56 5.29
CA ARG A 70 3.44 -9.34 6.41
C ARG A 70 4.33 -10.56 6.61
N LEU A 71 5.51 -10.34 7.19
CA LEU A 71 6.37 -11.44 7.60
C LEU A 71 5.94 -11.92 8.99
N MET A 72 5.30 -13.08 9.07
CA MET A 72 5.16 -13.77 10.35
C MET A 72 6.48 -14.49 10.64
N THR A 73 7.07 -14.32 11.83
CA THR A 73 8.39 -14.85 12.21
C THR A 73 8.47 -16.39 12.36
N ARG A 74 7.49 -17.16 11.85
CA ARG A 74 7.57 -18.63 11.74
C ARG A 74 6.84 -19.11 10.48
N LEU A 75 7.59 -19.25 9.38
CA LEU A 75 7.35 -20.12 8.20
C LEU A 75 6.02 -20.01 7.41
N LEU A 76 5.07 -19.13 7.75
CA LEU A 76 3.84 -18.89 6.99
C LEU A 76 3.59 -17.38 6.83
N GLY A 77 3.58 -16.88 5.59
CA GLY A 77 3.17 -15.50 5.30
C GLY A 77 1.65 -15.39 5.22
N SER A 78 1.04 -14.54 6.05
CA SER A 78 -0.40 -14.21 5.95
C SER A 78 -0.58 -12.98 5.05
N GLY A 79 -1.43 -13.09 4.02
CA GLY A 79 -1.74 -11.99 3.09
C GLY A 79 -3.19 -11.50 3.21
N ILE A 80 -3.41 -10.20 2.98
CA ILE A 80 -4.74 -9.58 2.94
C ILE A 80 -4.93 -8.91 1.57
N GLY A 81 -6.10 -9.15 0.97
CA GLY A 81 -6.52 -8.55 -0.29
C GLY A 81 -7.47 -7.38 -0.07
N ILE A 82 -7.12 -6.21 -0.60
CA ILE A 82 -7.93 -4.99 -0.56
C ILE A 82 -8.42 -4.70 -1.98
N LYS A 83 -9.71 -4.37 -2.12
CA LYS A 83 -10.27 -3.85 -3.37
C LYS A 83 -10.06 -2.35 -3.42
N VAL A 84 -9.30 -1.87 -4.41
CA VAL A 84 -8.88 -0.47 -4.59
C VAL A 84 -9.46 0.07 -5.85
#